data_AF-A0A4R1W9X5-F1
#
_entry.id   AF-A0A4R1W9X5-F1
#
_cell.length_a   1.000
_cell.length_b   1.000
_cell.length_c   1.000
_cell.angle_alpha   90.00
_cell.angle_beta   90.00
_cell.angle_gamma   90.00
#
_symmetry.space_group_name_H-M   'P 1'
#
loop_
_entity.id
_entity.type
_entity.pdbx_description
1 polymer ?
#
loop_
_entity_poly.entity_id
_entity_poly.type
_entity_poly.pdbx_seq_one_letter_code
_entity_poly.pdbx_strand_id
1 'polypeptide(L)'
;MVRRSTPQKIVDDRAFPIRILFYEKDIAVGNYARIMNWLGGNMRLGDYAEHGGPSSADRTIAYYFRTMEDAQRFRAAFADIELADGTALDSYHSPHVSAGKRWYRNGPLT
;
A
#
# COMPACT_ATOMS: atom_id res chain seq x y z
N MET A 1 0.15 0.90 -40.44
CA MET A 1 -0.81 1.17 -39.34
C MET A 1 -0.21 0.63 -38.04
N VAL A 2 0.28 1.51 -37.16
CA VAL A 2 0.84 1.07 -35.86
C VAL A 2 -0.32 0.93 -34.88
N ARG A 3 -0.75 -0.31 -34.60
CA ARG A 3 -1.72 -0.59 -33.55
C ARG A 3 -0.99 -0.50 -32.21
N ARG A 4 -0.97 0.70 -31.60
CA ARG A 4 -0.49 0.84 -30.22
C ARG A 4 -1.55 0.23 -29.31
N SER A 5 -1.36 -1.03 -28.91
CA SER A 5 -2.12 -1.59 -27.80
C SER A 5 -1.88 -0.72 -26.57
N THR A 6 -2.91 -0.52 -25.75
CA THR A 6 -2.72 0.10 -24.44
C THR A 6 -1.65 -0.73 -23.70
N PRO A 7 -0.57 -0.11 -23.18
CA PRO A 7 0.45 -0.83 -22.45
C PRO A 7 -0.18 -1.71 -21.36
N GLN A 8 0.30 -2.95 -21.23
CA GLN A 8 -0.24 -3.92 -20.25
C GLN A 8 -0.28 -3.33 -18.84
N LYS A 9 0.74 -2.56 -18.47
CA LYS A 9 0.79 -1.84 -17.19
C LYS A 9 -0.45 -0.95 -16.93
N ILE A 10 -0.92 -0.23 -17.95
CA ILE A 10 -2.10 0.64 -17.82
C ILE A 10 -3.38 -0.19 -17.72
N VAL A 11 -3.44 -1.34 -18.39
CA VAL A 11 -4.56 -2.27 -18.29
C VAL A 11 -4.61 -2.87 -16.88
N ASP A 12 -3.48 -3.30 -16.34
CA ASP A 12 -3.38 -3.88 -15.00
C ASP A 12 -3.66 -2.83 -13.91
N ASP A 13 -3.12 -1.62 -14.05
CA ASP A 13 -3.41 -0.49 -13.16
C ASP A 13 -4.91 -0.14 -13.13
N ARG A 14 -5.60 -0.28 -14.26
CA ARG A 14 -7.06 -0.09 -14.35
C ARG A 14 -7.86 -1.27 -13.81
N ALA A 15 -7.34 -2.49 -13.92
CA ALA A 15 -7.99 -3.68 -13.38
C ALA A 15 -8.00 -3.65 -11.85
N PHE A 16 -7.00 -3.03 -11.23
CA PHE A 16 -6.87 -2.89 -9.78
C PHE A 16 -6.69 -1.43 -9.36
N PRO A 17 -7.79 -0.65 -9.36
CA PRO A 17 -7.73 0.78 -9.07
C PRO A 17 -7.41 1.09 -7.61
N ILE A 18 -7.59 0.14 -6.69
CA ILE A 18 -7.45 0.36 -5.25
C ILE A 18 -6.27 -0.43 -4.71
N ARG A 19 -5.45 0.22 -3.88
CA ARG A 19 -4.23 -0.34 -3.31
C ARG A 19 -4.16 0.01 -1.85
N ILE A 20 -3.86 -0.99 -1.02
CA ILE A 20 -3.59 -0.83 0.40
C ILE A 20 -2.14 -1.22 0.62
N LEU A 21 -1.34 -0.26 1.11
CA LEU A 21 0.09 -0.45 1.33
C LEU A 21 0.35 -0.61 2.82
N PHE A 22 1.16 -1.61 3.15
CA PHE A 22 1.73 -1.80 4.48
C PHE A 22 3.26 -1.78 4.40
N TYR A 23 3.91 -1.51 5.52
CA TYR A 23 5.36 -1.66 5.61
C TYR A 23 5.75 -3.14 5.65
N GLU A 24 6.79 -3.54 4.92
CA GLU A 24 7.27 -4.92 4.87
C GLU A 24 7.65 -5.44 6.27
N LYS A 25 8.22 -4.57 7.12
CA LYS A 25 8.56 -4.88 8.52
C LYS A 25 7.36 -5.35 9.34
N ASP A 26 6.16 -4.83 9.04
CA ASP A 26 4.93 -5.11 9.79
C ASP A 26 4.17 -6.30 9.19
N ILE A 27 4.49 -6.68 7.95
CA ILE A 27 3.92 -7.84 7.26
C ILE A 27 4.75 -9.11 7.48
N ALA A 28 5.99 -8.99 7.95
CA ALA A 28 6.89 -10.12 8.18
C ALA A 28 6.20 -11.31 8.90
N VAL A 29 6.57 -12.53 8.45
CA VAL A 29 6.08 -13.91 8.75
C VAL A 29 4.70 -14.05 9.43
N GLY A 30 4.49 -13.50 10.62
CA GLY A 30 3.24 -13.63 11.37
C GLY A 30 2.03 -12.98 10.69
N ASN A 31 2.17 -11.74 10.20
CA ASN A 31 1.05 -11.04 9.57
C ASN A 31 0.82 -11.49 8.12
N TYR A 32 1.87 -11.89 7.39
CA TYR A 32 1.75 -12.45 6.06
C TYR A 32 0.81 -13.67 6.03
N ALA A 33 1.02 -14.64 6.93
CA ALA A 33 0.17 -15.83 7.00
C ALA A 33 -1.30 -15.50 7.35
N ARG A 34 -1.51 -14.56 8.29
CA ARG A 34 -2.85 -14.07 8.67
C ARG A 34 -3.56 -13.43 7.48
N ILE A 35 -2.85 -12.62 6.70
CA ILE A 35 -3.37 -11.96 5.50
C ILE A 35 -3.71 -12.98 4.42
N MET A 36 -2.80 -13.89 4.10
CA MET A 36 -3.04 -14.91 3.08
C MET A 36 -4.22 -15.82 3.43
N ASN A 37 -4.34 -16.22 4.69
CA ASN A 37 -5.49 -17.00 5.17
C ASN A 37 -6.80 -16.22 5.05
N TRP A 38 -6.81 -14.93 5.41
CA TRP A 38 -8.00 -14.10 5.24
C TRP A 38 -8.39 -13.93 3.78
N LEU A 39 -7.42 -13.66 2.89
CA LEU A 39 -7.66 -13.51 1.45
C LEU A 39 -8.22 -14.81 0.85
N GLY A 40 -7.63 -15.97 1.17
CA GLY A 40 -8.12 -17.27 0.71
C GLY A 40 -9.52 -17.63 1.19
N GLY A 41 -9.93 -17.13 2.36
CA GLY A 41 -11.26 -17.37 2.92
C GLY A 41 -12.35 -16.37 2.53
N ASN A 42 -11.97 -15.13 2.15
CA ASN A 42 -12.91 -14.02 1.96
C ASN A 42 -12.96 -13.48 0.53
N MET A 43 -11.97 -13.77 -0.30
CA MET A 43 -11.85 -13.26 -1.66
C MET A 43 -11.90 -14.40 -2.67
N ARG A 44 -12.42 -14.12 -3.87
CA ARG A 44 -12.28 -15.05 -4.99
C ARG A 44 -10.89 -14.89 -5.60
N LEU A 45 -10.33 -15.99 -6.09
CA LEU A 45 -9.09 -15.96 -6.87
C LEU A 45 -9.26 -15.02 -8.07
N GLY A 46 -8.36 -14.03 -8.18
CA GLY A 46 -8.37 -13.01 -9.24
C GLY A 46 -9.03 -11.68 -8.88
N ASP A 47 -9.72 -11.58 -7.73
CA ASP A 47 -10.29 -10.31 -7.24
C ASP A 47 -9.28 -9.48 -6.41
N TYR A 48 -8.12 -10.06 -6.11
CA TYR A 48 -6.99 -9.37 -5.50
C TYR A 48 -5.66 -9.71 -6.18
N ALA A 49 -4.65 -8.87 -5.96
CA ALA A 49 -3.25 -9.14 -6.31
C ALA A 49 -2.31 -8.63 -5.20
N GLU A 50 -1.10 -9.18 -5.16
CA GLU A 50 -0.02 -8.78 -4.25
C GLU A 50 1.21 -8.38 -5.07
N HIS A 51 1.76 -7.18 -4.82
CA HIS A 51 3.03 -6.76 -5.40
C HIS A 51 3.90 -6.04 -4.37
N GLY A 52 5.22 -6.04 -4.59
CA GLY A 52 6.10 -5.09 -3.92
C GLY A 52 5.64 -3.66 -4.18
N GLY A 53 5.49 -2.88 -3.12
CA GLY A 53 5.05 -1.49 -3.21
C GLY A 53 6.13 -0.57 -3.80
N PRO A 54 5.80 0.72 -4.03
CA PRO A 54 6.71 1.68 -4.64
C PRO A 54 7.97 1.89 -3.78
N SER A 55 9.13 1.99 -4.44
CA SER A 55 10.48 2.05 -3.84
C SER A 55 10.80 3.34 -3.05
N SER A 56 9.82 4.20 -2.77
CA SER A 56 10.07 5.47 -2.09
C SER A 56 10.33 5.26 -0.60
N ALA A 57 11.62 5.18 -0.26
CA ALA A 57 12.24 5.22 1.08
C ALA A 57 11.94 4.06 2.05
N ASP A 58 10.79 3.40 1.99
CA ASP A 58 10.47 2.24 2.82
C ASP A 58 10.04 1.04 1.97
N ARG A 59 10.49 -0.15 2.37
CA ARG A 59 10.00 -1.40 1.76
C ARG A 59 8.55 -1.58 2.13
N THR A 60 7.69 -1.67 1.12
CA THR A 60 6.25 -1.80 1.28
C THR A 60 5.72 -3.01 0.51
N ILE A 61 4.62 -3.56 0.97
CA ILE A 61 3.85 -4.58 0.26
C ILE A 61 2.48 -3.98 -0.04
N ALA A 62 2.07 -4.08 -1.29
CA ALA A 62 0.81 -3.54 -1.78
C ALA A 62 -0.18 -4.67 -2.08
N TYR A 63 -1.36 -4.56 -1.49
CA TYR A 63 -2.51 -5.42 -1.79
C TYR A 63 -3.50 -4.64 -2.65
N TYR A 64 -3.83 -5.24 -3.79
CA TYR A 64 -4.58 -4.63 -4.87
C TYR A 64 -6.01 -5.19 -4.88
N PHE A 65 -6.99 -4.33 -5.05
CA PHE A 65 -8.40 -4.69 -5.05
C PHE A 65 -9.13 -4.05 -6.25
N ARG A 66 -10.15 -4.77 -6.76
CA ARG A 66 -11.01 -4.28 -7.83
C ARG A 66 -12.08 -3.31 -7.33
N THR A 67 -12.60 -3.55 -6.12
CA THR A 67 -13.73 -2.80 -5.56
C THR A 67 -13.35 -2.13 -4.23
N MET A 68 -14.03 -1.02 -3.93
CA MET A 68 -13.86 -0.32 -2.65
C MET A 68 -14.39 -1.15 -1.48
N GLU A 69 -15.46 -1.91 -1.70
CA GLU A 69 -16.05 -2.75 -0.67
C GLU A 69 -15.06 -3.81 -0.18
N ASP A 70 -14.39 -4.50 -1.09
CA ASP A 70 -13.39 -5.52 -0.74
C ASP A 70 -12.19 -4.90 -0.02
N ALA A 71 -11.70 -3.75 -0.52
CA ALA A 71 -10.62 -3.02 0.11
C ALA A 71 -10.98 -2.57 1.54
N GLN A 72 -12.21 -2.13 1.78
CA GLN A 72 -12.69 -1.75 3.11
C GLN A 72 -12.81 -2.94 4.05
N ARG A 73 -13.35 -4.07 3.58
CA ARG A 73 -13.41 -5.32 4.36
C ARG A 73 -12.02 -5.80 4.76
N PHE A 74 -11.08 -5.74 3.82
CA PHE A 74 -9.68 -6.05 4.08
C PHE A 74 -9.08 -5.06 5.09
N ARG A 75 -9.23 -3.75 4.89
CA ARG A 75 -8.73 -2.73 5.82
C ARG A 75 -9.26 -2.94 7.25
N ALA A 76 -10.55 -3.25 7.39
CA ALA A 76 -11.18 -3.50 8.68
C ALA A 76 -10.63 -4.75 9.37
N ALA A 77 -10.34 -5.82 8.62
CA ALA A 77 -9.77 -7.06 9.16
C ALA A 77 -8.34 -6.91 9.68
N PHE A 78 -7.62 -5.89 9.21
CA PHE A 78 -6.22 -5.59 9.57
C PHE A 78 -6.05 -4.20 10.16
N ALA A 79 -7.10 -3.68 10.83
CA ALA A 79 -7.12 -2.34 11.41
C ALA A 79 -5.92 -2.03 12.32
N ASP A 80 -5.38 -3.08 12.96
CA ASP A 80 -4.23 -3.07 13.86
C ASP A 80 -2.87 -2.88 13.16
N ILE A 81 -2.79 -3.06 11.85
CA ILE A 81 -1.55 -2.88 11.08
C ILE A 81 -1.50 -1.44 10.54
N GLU A 82 -0.35 -0.79 10.74
CA GLU A 82 -0.08 0.56 10.26
C GLU A 82 0.01 0.58 8.72
N LEU A 83 -0.67 1.55 8.11
CA LEU A 83 -0.60 1.77 6.67
C LEU A 83 0.68 2.50 6.32
N ALA A 84 1.32 2.07 5.23
CA ALA A 84 2.37 2.84 4.59
C ALA A 84 1.76 3.96 3.74
N ASP A 85 1.07 4.89 4.38
CA ASP A 85 0.38 6.03 3.73
C ASP A 85 1.34 7.17 3.35
N GLY A 86 2.63 7.00 3.65
CA GLY A 86 3.70 7.93 3.32
C GLY A 86 3.71 9.19 4.19
N THR A 87 2.81 9.34 5.17
CA THR A 87 2.73 10.54 6.01
C THR A 87 3.84 10.63 7.07
N ALA A 88 4.48 9.50 7.34
CA ALA A 88 5.66 9.39 8.20
C ALA A 88 6.99 9.64 7.46
N LEU A 89 6.98 9.73 6.11
CA LEU A 89 8.19 9.97 5.34
C LEU A 89 8.70 11.39 5.57
N ASP A 90 10.03 11.55 5.68
CA ASP A 90 10.66 12.87 5.82
C ASP A 90 10.40 13.76 4.59
N SER A 91 10.24 13.14 3.41
CA SER A 91 9.87 13.79 2.17
C SER A 91 8.39 14.12 2.03
N TYR A 92 7.54 13.76 2.99
CA TYR A 92 6.12 14.05 2.94
C TYR A 92 5.85 15.55 3.07
N HIS A 93 5.28 16.14 2.02
CA HIS A 93 4.86 17.54 2.01
C HIS A 93 3.34 17.64 2.18
N SER A 94 2.89 18.03 3.37
CA SER A 94 1.45 18.28 3.60
C SER A 94 1.01 19.54 2.84
N PRO A 95 -0.10 19.49 2.07
CA PRO A 95 -0.68 20.68 1.45
C PRO A 95 -1.10 21.76 2.45
N HIS A 96 -1.30 21.38 3.73
CA HIS A 96 -1.72 22.28 4.81
C HIS A 96 -0.53 22.95 5.53
N VAL A 97 0.72 22.65 5.14
CA VAL A 97 1.92 23.29 5.68
C VAL A 97 2.58 24.07 4.56
N SER A 98 2.31 25.38 4.52
CA SER A 98 3.04 26.31 3.65
C SER A 98 4.47 26.42 4.17
N ALA A 99 5.46 25.98 3.37
CA ALA A 99 6.89 25.94 3.69
C ALA A 99 7.27 24.95 4.80
N GLY A 100 7.48 23.70 4.39
CA GLY A 100 7.89 22.59 5.25
C GLY A 100 9.07 22.90 6.18
N LYS A 101 8.81 22.74 7.48
CA LYS A 101 9.77 22.22 8.47
C LYS A 101 9.00 21.43 9.52
N ARG A 102 9.01 20.09 9.42
CA ARG A 102 8.64 19.22 10.55
C ARG A 102 9.88 19.11 11.43
N TRP A 103 9.96 19.91 12.48
CA TRP A 103 11.03 19.77 13.46
C TRP A 103 10.81 18.48 14.25
N TYR A 104 11.63 17.45 14.02
CA TYR A 104 11.76 16.37 14.98
C TYR A 104 12.44 16.93 16.23
N ARG A 105 11.67 17.06 17.30
CA ARG A 105 12.18 17.36 18.64
C ARG A 105 12.89 16.11 19.14
N ASN A 106 14.16 15.92 18.77
CA ASN A 106 15.20 15.19 19.51
C ASN A 106 16.53 15.45 18.81
N GLY A 107 17.40 16.21 19.49
CA GLY A 107 18.74 16.53 18.99
C GLY A 107 19.68 15.31 18.96
N PRO A 108 20.87 15.45 18.36
CA PRO A 108 21.84 14.36 18.30
C PRO A 108 22.31 14.00 19.72
N LEU A 109 22.28 12.71 20.03
CA LEU A 109 23.14 12.16 21.08
C LEU A 109 24.56 12.19 20.53
N THR A 110 25.43 12.89 21.27
CA THR A 110 26.89 12.93 21.09
C THR A 110 27.51 11.55 21.04
#